data_AF-A0A6C1RGW4-F1
#
_entry.id   AF-A0A6C1RGW4-F1
#
_cell.length_a   1.000
_cell.length_b   1.000
_cell.length_c   1.000
_cell.angle_alpha   90.00
_cell.angle_beta   90.00
_cell.angle_gamma   90.00
#
_symmetry.space_group_name_H-M   'P 1'
#
loop_
_entity.id
_entity.type
_entity.pdbx_description
1 polymer ?
#
loop_
_entity_poly.entity_id
_entity_poly.type
_entity_poly.pdbx_seq_one_letter_code
_entity_poly.pdbx_strand_id
1 'polypeptide(L)'
;MPNRELLLLAALVVAAAALIVSLVAHVVRRGTRAPQLSALEARLEQVQTMATHLAELHRSMVVPATRGAVGETLLAQLLQNWLPRAAYQLQYGFRSGARADAVIRMGEFMVAVDAKFPLEAISRSMESSPQSPNAEAVRVFQKQIEQIASKYIRPEEGTLSFALLYVPSEAVYRYMFSDGGMLDPALRAGVVPVSPATLFAYLQTVSYGLRGLSVGDDARKLAEQIRVLRREFDQTVQAYQRAAGHLRNAVKAFTEVDTALERSGAAVSRLEE
;
A
#
# COMPACT_ATOMS: atom_id res chain seq x y z
N MET A 1 -17.19 -31.07 21.95
CA MET A 1 -16.16 -31.03 20.90
C MET A 1 -16.42 -29.84 19.97
N PRO A 2 -15.88 -28.63 20.22
CA PRO A 2 -16.03 -27.53 19.29
C PRO A 2 -14.66 -26.89 19.04
N ASN A 3 -13.94 -27.29 18.00
CA ASN A 3 -12.68 -26.61 17.66
C ASN A 3 -12.25 -26.78 16.21
N ARG A 4 -12.82 -27.72 15.44
CA ARG A 4 -12.36 -27.92 14.06
C ARG A 4 -12.84 -26.82 13.10
N GLU A 5 -14.09 -26.36 13.19
CA GLU A 5 -14.59 -25.30 12.32
C GLU A 5 -14.02 -23.91 12.66
N LEU A 6 -13.78 -23.62 13.95
CA LEU A 6 -13.16 -22.37 14.40
C LEU A 6 -11.66 -22.31 14.04
N LEU A 7 -10.94 -23.43 14.20
CA LEU A 7 -9.56 -23.55 13.72
C LEU A 7 -9.50 -23.46 12.19
N LEU A 8 -10.48 -24.02 11.47
CA LEU A 8 -10.55 -23.93 10.02
C LEU A 8 -10.80 -22.49 9.56
N LEU A 9 -11.67 -21.73 10.22
CA LEU A 9 -11.95 -20.32 9.89
C LEU A 9 -10.82 -19.37 10.28
N ALA A 10 -10.21 -19.52 11.46
CA ALA A 10 -9.02 -18.77 11.84
C ALA A 10 -7.84 -19.11 10.91
N ALA A 11 -7.66 -20.39 10.57
CA ALA A 11 -6.73 -20.80 9.54
C ALA A 11 -7.11 -20.23 8.17
N LEU A 12 -8.39 -20.02 7.85
CA LEU A 12 -8.85 -19.42 6.59
C LEU A 12 -8.59 -17.91 6.54
N VAL A 13 -8.72 -17.19 7.66
CA VAL A 13 -8.41 -15.75 7.76
C VAL A 13 -6.90 -15.52 7.75
N VAL A 14 -6.14 -16.33 8.49
CA VAL A 14 -4.67 -16.33 8.42
C VAL A 14 -4.22 -16.77 7.03
N ALA A 15 -4.86 -17.76 6.43
CA ALA A 15 -4.58 -18.18 5.05
C ALA A 15 -5.00 -17.12 4.04
N ALA A 16 -6.06 -16.33 4.28
CA ALA A 16 -6.51 -15.23 3.42
C ALA A 16 -5.59 -14.02 3.55
N ALA A 17 -5.13 -13.67 4.75
CA ALA A 17 -4.10 -12.67 4.97
C ALA A 17 -2.77 -13.13 4.34
N ALA A 18 -2.41 -14.41 4.52
CA ALA A 18 -1.26 -15.03 3.86
C ALA A 18 -1.45 -15.15 2.34
N LEU A 19 -2.67 -15.30 1.82
CA LEU A 19 -3.00 -15.31 0.39
C LEU A 19 -2.98 -13.92 -0.19
N ILE A 20 -3.40 -12.90 0.54
CA ILE A 20 -3.30 -11.50 0.13
C ILE A 20 -1.83 -11.09 0.14
N VAL A 21 -1.08 -11.46 1.18
CA VAL A 21 0.38 -11.28 1.23
C VAL A 21 1.07 -12.10 0.14
N SER A 22 0.62 -13.33 -0.12
CA SER A 22 1.17 -14.21 -1.17
C SER A 22 0.78 -13.75 -2.56
N LEU A 23 -0.40 -13.16 -2.77
CA LEU A 23 -0.87 -12.59 -4.03
C LEU A 23 -0.16 -11.27 -4.31
N VAL A 24 0.01 -10.41 -3.30
CA VAL A 24 0.91 -9.25 -3.35
C VAL A 24 2.33 -9.71 -3.65
N ALA A 25 2.80 -10.76 -2.97
CA ALA A 25 4.10 -11.35 -3.24
C ALA A 25 4.17 -11.96 -4.64
N HIS A 26 3.12 -12.57 -5.20
CA HIS A 26 3.07 -13.25 -6.50
C HIS A 26 2.98 -12.25 -7.67
N VAL A 27 2.22 -11.17 -7.48
CA VAL A 27 2.19 -9.99 -8.35
C VAL A 27 3.58 -9.33 -8.37
N VAL A 28 4.31 -9.36 -7.26
CA VAL A 28 5.74 -8.97 -7.17
C VAL A 28 6.69 -10.05 -7.73
N ARG A 29 6.36 -11.35 -7.57
CA ARG A 29 7.15 -12.55 -7.96
C ARG A 29 7.20 -12.75 -9.48
N ARG A 30 6.22 -12.23 -10.21
CA ARG A 30 6.31 -12.09 -11.68
C ARG A 30 7.47 -11.17 -12.12
N GLY A 31 8.15 -10.50 -11.18
CA GLY A 31 9.29 -9.63 -11.46
C GLY A 31 10.66 -9.97 -10.82
N THR A 32 10.80 -10.79 -9.76
CA THR A 32 12.07 -10.79 -8.99
C THR A 32 12.59 -12.11 -8.38
N ARG A 33 13.94 -12.21 -8.32
CA ARG A 33 14.79 -13.39 -7.96
C ARG A 33 14.90 -13.65 -6.44
N ALA A 34 15.26 -14.89 -6.08
CA ALA A 34 15.43 -15.47 -4.73
C ALA A 34 16.12 -14.64 -3.60
N PRO A 35 17.14 -13.79 -3.83
CA PRO A 35 17.78 -13.01 -2.74
C PRO A 35 16.89 -11.93 -2.09
N GLN A 36 15.69 -11.67 -2.62
CA GLN A 36 14.73 -10.73 -2.02
C GLN A 36 13.80 -11.37 -0.97
N LEU A 37 13.68 -12.69 -0.93
CA LEU A 37 12.84 -13.40 0.05
C LEU A 37 13.44 -13.34 1.46
N SER A 38 14.74 -13.56 1.60
CA SER A 38 15.44 -13.40 2.89
C SER A 38 15.44 -11.95 3.38
N ALA A 39 15.58 -11.00 2.46
CA ALA A 39 15.46 -9.58 2.76
C ALA A 39 14.04 -9.16 3.18
N LEU A 40 13.02 -9.87 2.67
CA LEU A 40 11.62 -9.65 3.05
C LEU A 40 11.32 -10.24 4.43
N GLU A 41 11.77 -11.45 4.72
CA GLU A 41 11.65 -12.09 6.03
C GLU A 41 12.30 -11.22 7.13
N ALA A 42 13.53 -10.76 6.90
CA ALA A 42 14.22 -9.85 7.82
C ALA A 42 13.45 -8.53 8.04
N ARG A 43 12.79 -7.99 7.00
CA ARG A 43 11.97 -6.78 7.12
C ARG A 43 10.67 -7.05 7.89
N LEU A 44 10.06 -8.22 7.74
CA LEU A 44 8.87 -8.60 8.51
C LEU A 44 9.20 -8.79 9.99
N GLU A 45 10.32 -9.42 10.31
CA GLU A 45 10.83 -9.54 11.69
C GLU A 45 11.11 -8.18 12.31
N GLN A 46 11.72 -7.26 11.56
CA GLN A 46 11.95 -5.89 12.01
C GLN A 46 10.64 -5.14 12.32
N VAL A 47 9.62 -5.26 11.45
CA VAL A 47 8.30 -4.67 11.70
C VAL A 47 7.64 -5.26 12.95
N GLN A 48 7.70 -6.58 13.14
CA GLN A 48 7.16 -7.23 14.34
C GLN A 48 7.89 -6.77 15.62
N THR A 49 9.20 -6.61 15.55
CA THR A 49 10.03 -6.15 16.68
C THR A 49 9.68 -4.71 17.03
N MET A 50 9.54 -3.83 16.03
CA MET A 50 9.13 -2.43 16.25
C MET A 50 7.70 -2.31 16.78
N ALA A 51 6.77 -3.14 16.29
CA ALA A 51 5.41 -3.22 16.81
C ALA A 51 5.41 -3.61 18.29
N THR A 52 6.25 -4.58 18.67
CA THR A 52 6.43 -5.03 20.06
C THR A 52 7.00 -3.92 20.93
N HIS A 53 8.05 -3.23 20.49
CA HIS A 53 8.62 -2.10 21.24
C HIS A 53 7.62 -0.94 21.40
N LEU A 54 6.83 -0.63 20.37
CA LEU A 54 5.75 0.34 20.46
C LEU A 54 4.69 -0.10 21.49
N ALA A 55 4.31 -1.37 21.47
CA ALA A 55 3.38 -1.92 22.46
C ALA A 55 3.93 -1.81 23.88
N GLU A 56 5.22 -2.05 24.10
CA GLU A 56 5.89 -1.96 25.40
C GLU A 56 5.99 -0.51 25.91
N LEU A 57 6.36 0.44 25.04
CA LEU A 57 6.36 1.87 25.37
C LEU A 57 4.95 2.36 25.72
N HIS A 58 3.93 1.89 25.00
CA HIS A 58 2.55 2.25 25.31
C HIS A 58 2.03 1.59 26.60
N ARG A 59 2.57 0.44 27.01
CA ARG A 59 2.24 -0.17 28.31
C ARG A 59 2.81 0.64 29.49
N SER A 60 3.97 1.29 29.33
CA SER A 60 4.61 2.07 30.39
C SER A 60 4.06 3.50 30.52
N MET A 61 3.42 4.03 29.48
CA MET A 61 2.59 5.24 29.57
C MET A 61 1.25 4.95 30.25
N VAL A 62 1.29 4.67 31.55
CA VAL A 62 0.11 4.83 32.42
C VAL A 62 -0.06 6.34 32.64
N VAL A 63 -0.77 7.02 31.74
CA VAL A 63 -1.17 8.41 31.98
C VAL A 63 -2.68 8.50 32.19
N PRO A 64 -3.13 8.91 33.38
CA PRO A 64 -4.54 9.12 33.69
C PRO A 64 -5.10 10.35 32.96
N ALA A 65 -6.35 10.21 32.51
CA ALA A 65 -7.31 11.28 32.22
C ALA A 65 -6.87 12.42 31.26
N THR A 66 -6.91 12.16 29.96
CA THR A 66 -7.51 13.12 29.02
C THR A 66 -8.42 12.37 28.05
N ARG A 67 -9.71 12.39 28.38
CA ARG A 67 -10.83 11.71 27.72
C ARG A 67 -10.85 12.01 26.22
N GLY A 68 -10.92 10.96 25.38
CA GLY A 68 -11.13 11.04 23.92
C GLY A 68 -9.95 11.56 23.09
N ALA A 69 -9.41 12.73 23.44
CA ALA A 69 -8.41 13.44 22.65
C ALA A 69 -7.05 12.71 22.53
N VAL A 70 -6.68 11.90 23.53
CA VAL A 70 -5.40 11.15 23.51
C VAL A 70 -5.42 10.08 22.42
N GLY A 71 -6.52 9.33 22.28
CA GLY A 71 -6.63 8.30 21.24
C GLY A 71 -6.56 8.89 19.82
N GLU A 72 -7.26 9.99 19.58
CA GLU A 72 -7.22 10.72 18.30
C GLU A 72 -5.82 11.29 18.02
N THR A 73 -5.16 11.83 19.04
CA THR A 73 -3.79 12.37 18.91
C THR A 73 -2.79 11.28 18.57
N LEU A 74 -2.87 10.13 19.24
CA LEU A 74 -1.99 8.98 18.96
C LEU A 74 -2.24 8.41 17.57
N LEU A 75 -3.51 8.29 17.16
CA LEU A 75 -3.87 7.90 15.80
C LEU A 75 -3.27 8.87 14.78
N ALA A 76 -3.44 10.18 14.98
CA ALA A 76 -2.91 11.19 14.09
C ALA A 76 -1.38 11.13 13.96
N GLN A 77 -0.67 10.92 15.08
CA GLN A 77 0.79 10.75 15.09
C GLN A 77 1.22 9.48 14.33
N LEU A 78 0.55 8.34 14.55
CA LEU A 78 0.85 7.11 13.82
C LEU A 78 0.65 7.28 12.32
N LEU A 79 -0.46 7.90 11.90
CA LEU A 79 -0.71 8.15 10.49
C LEU A 79 0.33 9.09 9.88
N GLN A 80 0.66 10.18 10.57
CA GLN A 80 1.65 11.17 10.09
C GLN A 80 3.07 10.59 9.98
N ASN A 81 3.47 9.73 10.91
CA ASN A 81 4.81 9.17 10.94
C ASN A 81 5.01 8.07 9.88
N TRP A 82 3.94 7.32 9.55
CA TRP A 82 4.07 6.08 8.78
C TRP A 82 3.42 6.12 7.39
N LEU A 83 2.57 7.11 7.11
CA LEU A 83 1.93 7.29 5.81
C LEU A 83 2.26 8.66 5.19
N PRO A 84 2.36 8.74 3.84
CA PRO A 84 2.39 10.02 3.14
C PRO A 84 1.13 10.85 3.46
N ARG A 85 1.25 12.18 3.48
CA ARG A 85 0.11 13.08 3.78
C ARG A 85 -1.11 12.88 2.87
N ALA A 86 -0.90 12.47 1.62
CA ALA A 86 -1.98 12.18 0.67
C ALA A 86 -2.71 10.85 0.94
N ALA A 87 -2.09 9.94 1.70
CA ALA A 87 -2.61 8.60 1.99
C ALA A 87 -3.53 8.55 3.20
N TYR A 88 -3.81 9.67 3.87
CA TYR A 88 -4.79 9.72 4.95
C TYR A 88 -5.45 11.10 5.06
N GLN A 89 -6.59 11.14 5.72
CA GLN A 89 -7.27 12.37 6.09
C GLN A 89 -7.87 12.22 7.48
N LEU A 90 -7.61 13.19 8.36
CA LEU A 90 -8.19 13.23 9.70
C LEU A 90 -9.59 13.86 9.66
N GLN A 91 -10.44 13.48 10.60
CA GLN A 91 -11.79 14.04 10.80
C GLN A 91 -12.63 14.03 9.51
N TYR A 92 -12.67 12.88 8.84
CA TYR A 92 -13.35 12.72 7.55
C TYR A 92 -14.88 12.67 7.73
N GLY A 93 -15.57 13.60 7.08
CA GLY A 93 -17.04 13.66 7.06
C GLY A 93 -17.62 12.87 5.90
N PHE A 94 -18.59 12.01 6.20
CA PHE A 94 -19.41 11.29 5.23
C PHE A 94 -20.65 12.12 4.85
N ARG A 95 -21.28 11.80 3.71
CA ARG A 95 -22.53 12.47 3.25
C ARG A 95 -23.68 12.33 4.24
N SER A 96 -23.68 11.26 5.03
CA SER A 96 -24.64 11.04 6.12
C SER A 96 -24.54 12.05 7.27
N GLY A 97 -23.50 12.87 7.32
CA GLY A 97 -23.16 13.75 8.45
C GLY A 97 -22.34 13.04 9.54
N ALA A 98 -22.11 11.73 9.42
CA ALA A 98 -21.18 11.02 10.30
C ALA A 98 -19.74 11.46 10.05
N ARG A 99 -18.90 11.43 11.09
CA ARG A 99 -17.49 11.83 11.01
C ARG A 99 -16.59 10.78 11.65
N ALA A 100 -15.75 10.16 10.83
CA ALA A 100 -14.70 9.25 11.29
C ALA A 100 -13.46 10.04 11.74
N ASP A 101 -12.69 9.49 12.67
CA ASP A 101 -11.51 10.16 13.21
C ASP A 101 -10.38 10.21 12.19
N ALA A 102 -10.29 9.19 11.32
CA ALA A 102 -9.47 9.24 10.12
C ALA A 102 -10.04 8.36 9.00
N VAL A 103 -9.55 8.60 7.77
CA VAL A 103 -9.60 7.64 6.66
C VAL A 103 -8.20 7.41 6.14
N ILE A 104 -7.90 6.16 5.78
CA ILE A 104 -6.65 5.75 5.11
C ILE A 104 -7.00 5.47 3.65
N ARG A 105 -6.28 6.09 2.71
CA ARG A 105 -6.52 6.00 1.27
C ARG A 105 -5.58 4.99 0.62
N MET A 106 -6.12 4.16 -0.26
CA MET A 106 -5.44 3.13 -1.03
C MET A 106 -5.91 3.20 -2.47
N GLY A 107 -5.30 4.09 -3.26
CA GLY A 107 -5.80 4.43 -4.59
C GLY A 107 -7.17 5.09 -4.50
N GLU A 108 -8.16 4.50 -5.18
CA GLU A 108 -9.54 4.98 -5.20
C GLU A 108 -10.36 4.53 -3.97
N PHE A 109 -9.85 3.56 -3.21
CA PHE A 109 -10.52 3.03 -2.03
C PHE A 109 -10.04 3.71 -0.75
N MET A 110 -10.88 3.70 0.27
CA MET A 110 -10.50 4.14 1.61
C MET A 110 -10.98 3.21 2.71
N VAL A 111 -10.32 3.25 3.86
CA VAL A 111 -10.74 2.55 5.08
C VAL A 111 -10.90 3.59 6.18
N ALA A 112 -12.08 3.61 6.78
CA ALA A 112 -12.37 4.48 7.90
C ALA A 112 -11.76 3.94 9.19
N VAL A 113 -11.31 4.85 10.06
CA VAL A 113 -10.76 4.54 11.38
C VAL A 113 -11.52 5.35 12.42
N ASP A 114 -12.06 4.67 13.41
CA ASP A 114 -12.70 5.27 14.58
C ASP A 114 -11.87 4.92 15.82
N ALA A 115 -11.53 5.94 16.59
CA ALA A 115 -10.74 5.88 17.82
C ALA A 115 -11.61 6.15 19.07
N LYS A 116 -12.94 6.23 18.92
CA LYS A 116 -13.85 6.52 20.03
C LYS A 116 -14.10 5.25 20.81
N PHE A 117 -13.32 5.11 21.87
CA PHE A 117 -13.33 3.95 22.71
C PHE A 117 -13.97 4.27 24.08
N PRO A 118 -14.90 3.44 24.60
CA PRO A 118 -15.56 3.66 25.88
C PRO A 118 -14.64 3.25 27.05
N LEU A 119 -13.59 4.02 27.29
CA LEU A 119 -12.54 3.73 28.28
C LEU A 119 -13.12 3.49 29.69
N GLU A 120 -14.07 4.32 30.13
CA GLU A 120 -14.58 4.28 31.50
C GLU A 120 -15.28 2.95 31.84
N ALA A 121 -16.12 2.43 30.93
CA ALA A 121 -16.79 1.14 31.14
C ALA A 121 -15.79 -0.02 31.23
N ILE A 122 -14.68 0.08 30.50
CA ILE A 122 -13.69 -0.99 30.38
C ILE A 122 -12.69 -0.93 31.52
N SER A 123 -12.27 0.26 31.96
CA SER A 123 -11.51 0.43 33.19
C SER A 123 -12.25 -0.16 34.39
N ARG A 124 -13.55 0.15 34.55
CA ARG A 124 -14.38 -0.46 35.62
C ARG A 124 -14.47 -1.98 35.50
N SER A 125 -14.57 -2.49 34.28
CA SER A 125 -14.60 -3.92 34.04
C SER A 125 -13.27 -4.58 34.38
N MET A 126 -12.13 -4.00 33.99
CA MET A 126 -10.80 -4.54 34.31
C MET A 126 -10.53 -4.57 35.82
N GLU A 127 -11.04 -3.59 36.56
CA GLU A 127 -10.94 -3.54 38.03
C GLU A 127 -11.82 -4.62 38.70
N SER A 128 -13.07 -4.77 38.24
CA SER A 128 -14.05 -5.68 38.85
C SER A 128 -13.97 -7.12 38.35
N SER A 129 -13.48 -7.33 37.13
CA SER A 129 -13.34 -8.63 36.46
C SER A 129 -12.04 -8.66 35.65
N PRO A 130 -10.88 -8.88 36.30
CA PRO A 130 -9.58 -8.80 35.64
C PRO A 130 -9.33 -9.86 34.56
N GLN A 131 -10.01 -11.00 34.66
CA GLN A 131 -9.80 -12.16 33.80
C GLN A 131 -10.60 -12.08 32.49
N SER A 132 -11.72 -11.35 32.47
CA SER A 132 -12.59 -11.26 31.29
C SER A 132 -13.53 -10.06 31.40
N PRO A 133 -13.92 -9.42 30.28
CA PRO A 133 -14.89 -8.34 30.28
C PRO A 133 -16.24 -8.78 30.84
N ASN A 134 -16.80 -7.96 31.72
CA ASN A 134 -18.13 -8.17 32.25
C ASN A 134 -19.20 -7.87 31.18
N ALA A 135 -20.45 -8.27 31.46
CA ALA A 135 -21.53 -8.14 30.48
C ALA A 135 -21.86 -6.68 30.09
N GLU A 136 -21.62 -5.72 30.99
CA GLU A 136 -21.80 -4.29 30.70
C GLU A 136 -20.77 -3.83 29.67
N ALA A 137 -19.49 -4.11 29.90
CA ALA A 137 -18.41 -3.76 28.98
C ALA A 137 -18.60 -4.39 27.60
N VAL A 138 -18.95 -5.68 27.54
CA VAL A 138 -19.28 -6.38 26.29
C VAL A 138 -20.40 -5.67 25.54
N ARG A 139 -21.50 -5.34 26.22
CA ARG A 139 -22.67 -4.69 25.59
C ARG A 139 -22.36 -3.31 25.06
N VAL A 140 -21.66 -2.49 25.85
CA VAL A 140 -21.24 -1.14 25.42
C VAL A 140 -20.36 -1.24 24.18
N PHE A 141 -19.48 -2.23 24.14
CA PHE A 141 -18.55 -2.41 23.03
C PHE A 141 -19.21 -2.95 21.76
N GLN A 142 -20.14 -3.88 21.90
CA GLN A 142 -20.93 -4.38 20.78
C GLN A 142 -21.71 -3.25 20.11
N LYS A 143 -22.32 -2.36 20.90
CA LYS A 143 -23.01 -1.16 20.39
C LYS A 143 -22.05 -0.23 19.63
N GLN A 144 -20.79 -0.09 20.07
CA GLN A 144 -19.79 0.70 19.37
C GLN A 144 -19.44 0.08 18.01
N ILE A 145 -19.21 -1.24 17.96
CA ILE A 145 -18.97 -1.97 16.71
C ILE A 145 -20.11 -1.76 15.71
N GLU A 146 -21.36 -1.94 16.14
CA GLU A 146 -22.53 -1.76 15.30
C GLU A 146 -22.63 -0.32 14.78
N GLN A 147 -22.30 0.68 15.60
CA GLN A 147 -22.25 2.07 15.19
C GLN A 147 -21.15 2.35 14.15
N ILE A 148 -19.96 1.78 14.33
CA ILE A 148 -18.84 1.95 13.40
C ILE A 148 -19.20 1.35 12.05
N ALA A 149 -19.67 0.09 12.05
CA ALA A 149 -20.10 -0.60 10.85
C ALA A 149 -21.20 0.20 10.12
N SER A 150 -22.23 0.59 10.87
CA SER A 150 -23.37 1.30 10.32
C SER A 150 -23.06 2.74 9.90
N LYS A 151 -22.02 3.41 10.39
CA LYS A 151 -21.69 4.80 10.00
C LYS A 151 -20.63 4.89 8.89
N TYR A 152 -19.66 3.99 8.89
CA TYR A 152 -18.42 4.20 8.12
C TYR A 152 -18.15 3.14 7.06
N ILE A 153 -18.90 2.05 7.01
CA ILE A 153 -18.85 1.12 5.88
C ILE A 153 -19.88 1.64 4.86
N ARG A 154 -19.37 2.36 3.86
CA ARG A 154 -20.07 3.08 2.78
C ARG A 154 -19.38 2.84 1.43
N PRO A 155 -19.54 1.65 0.81
CA PRO A 155 -18.94 1.37 -0.49
C PRO A 155 -19.30 2.40 -1.58
N GLU A 156 -20.50 2.98 -1.50
CA GLU A 156 -20.99 4.05 -2.37
C GLU A 156 -20.26 5.39 -2.21
N GLU A 157 -19.54 5.58 -1.09
CA GLU A 157 -18.65 6.71 -0.84
C GLU A 157 -17.16 6.33 -1.00
N GLY A 158 -16.86 5.12 -1.49
CA GLY A 158 -15.50 4.65 -1.78
C GLY A 158 -14.82 3.90 -0.64
N THR A 159 -15.54 3.53 0.43
CA THR A 159 -14.94 2.72 1.50
C THR A 159 -14.83 1.25 1.11
N LEU A 160 -13.87 0.53 1.68
CA LEU A 160 -13.88 -0.93 1.66
C LEU A 160 -15.05 -1.48 2.50
N SER A 161 -15.29 -2.79 2.40
CA SER A 161 -16.32 -3.52 3.15
C SER A 161 -15.98 -3.72 4.63
N PHE A 162 -15.04 -2.95 5.16
CA PHE A 162 -14.66 -2.97 6.57
C PHE A 162 -14.15 -1.60 7.05
N ALA A 163 -14.20 -1.40 8.36
CA ALA A 163 -13.64 -0.24 9.05
C ALA A 163 -12.71 -0.68 10.18
N LEU A 164 -11.79 0.20 10.59
CA LEU A 164 -10.89 -0.05 11.72
C LEU A 164 -11.44 0.58 13.00
N LEU A 165 -11.39 -0.19 14.08
CA LEU A 165 -11.62 0.28 15.44
C LEU A 165 -10.28 0.37 16.16
N TYR A 166 -9.75 1.58 16.30
CA TYR A 166 -8.48 1.82 16.97
C TYR A 166 -8.66 1.85 18.49
N VAL A 167 -7.92 0.98 19.18
CA VAL A 167 -7.87 0.92 20.64
C VAL A 167 -6.48 1.39 21.09
N PRO A 168 -6.37 2.56 21.74
CA PRO A 168 -5.08 3.19 22.05
C PRO A 168 -4.30 2.53 23.21
N SER A 169 -4.70 1.34 23.64
CA SER A 169 -4.04 0.59 24.71
C SER A 169 -3.99 -0.90 24.37
N GLU A 170 -2.78 -1.46 24.39
CA GLU A 170 -2.56 -2.88 24.15
C GLU A 170 -3.24 -3.76 25.21
N ALA A 171 -3.18 -3.34 26.48
CA ALA A 171 -3.80 -4.09 27.57
C ALA A 171 -5.32 -4.17 27.40
N VAL A 172 -5.92 -3.05 27.02
CA VAL A 172 -7.35 -2.94 26.76
C VAL A 172 -7.77 -3.73 25.52
N TYR A 173 -6.96 -3.68 24.45
CA TYR A 173 -7.17 -4.48 23.25
C TYR A 173 -7.20 -5.97 23.58
N ARG A 174 -6.18 -6.48 24.31
CA ARG A 174 -6.15 -7.89 24.70
C ARG A 174 -7.33 -8.28 25.57
N TYR A 175 -7.62 -7.47 26.60
CA TYR A 175 -8.72 -7.71 27.53
C TYR A 175 -10.06 -7.86 26.81
N MET A 176 -10.35 -7.01 25.82
CA MET A 176 -11.62 -7.06 25.10
C MET A 176 -11.64 -8.13 24.00
N PHE A 177 -10.59 -8.26 23.20
CA PHE A 177 -10.64 -9.01 21.94
C PHE A 177 -9.92 -10.34 21.98
N SER A 178 -8.73 -10.39 22.56
CA SER A 178 -7.95 -11.63 22.65
C SER A 178 -8.53 -12.55 23.71
N ASP A 179 -8.72 -12.00 24.92
CA ASP A 179 -9.15 -12.77 26.10
C ASP A 179 -10.67 -12.72 26.26
N GLY A 180 -11.30 -11.62 25.81
CA GLY A 180 -12.72 -11.34 25.99
C GLY A 180 -13.67 -11.82 24.89
N GLY A 181 -13.16 -12.46 23.83
CA GLY A 181 -14.00 -13.07 22.78
C GLY A 181 -14.76 -12.11 21.87
N MET A 182 -14.51 -10.79 21.96
CA MET A 182 -15.19 -9.78 21.13
C MET A 182 -14.64 -9.66 19.70
N LEU A 183 -13.53 -10.35 19.39
CA LEU A 183 -12.92 -10.30 18.07
C LEU A 183 -13.87 -10.82 16.99
N ASP A 184 -14.45 -12.00 17.21
CA ASP A 184 -15.36 -12.64 16.26
C ASP A 184 -16.62 -11.81 15.96
N PRO A 185 -17.37 -11.29 16.96
CA PRO A 185 -18.46 -10.34 16.72
C PRO A 185 -18.04 -9.10 15.93
N ALA A 186 -16.87 -8.52 16.23
CA ALA A 186 -16.38 -7.34 15.53
C ALA A 186 -16.13 -7.64 14.05
N LEU A 187 -15.41 -8.72 13.75
CA LEU A 187 -15.08 -9.12 12.39
C LEU A 187 -16.32 -9.46 11.57
N ARG A 188 -17.32 -10.14 12.16
CA ARG A 188 -18.61 -10.40 11.49
C ARG A 188 -19.37 -9.12 11.13
N ALA A 189 -19.20 -8.06 11.90
CA ALA A 189 -19.78 -6.75 11.61
C ALA A 189 -18.96 -5.93 10.60
N GLY A 190 -17.86 -6.47 10.07
CA GLY A 190 -16.94 -5.73 9.20
C GLY A 190 -16.09 -4.70 9.96
N VAL A 191 -15.97 -4.82 11.28
CA VAL A 191 -15.12 -3.94 12.08
C VAL A 191 -13.88 -4.71 12.51
N VAL A 192 -12.72 -4.23 12.11
CA VAL A 192 -11.44 -4.83 12.46
C VAL A 192 -10.83 -4.05 13.63
N PRO A 193 -10.78 -4.63 14.84
CA PRO A 193 -10.11 -3.99 15.95
C PRO A 193 -8.61 -3.96 15.74
N VAL A 194 -7.96 -2.85 16.09
CA VAL A 194 -6.51 -2.68 15.98
C VAL A 194 -5.96 -1.98 17.21
N SER A 195 -4.88 -2.50 17.78
CA SER A 195 -4.08 -1.83 18.81
C SER A 195 -3.03 -0.90 18.16
N PRO A 196 -2.19 -0.16 18.91
CA PRO A 196 -1.07 0.58 18.31
C PRO A 196 -0.13 -0.34 17.53
N ALA A 197 0.12 -1.56 18.02
CA ALA A 197 0.98 -2.53 17.38
C ALA A 197 0.35 -3.07 16.09
N THR A 198 -0.92 -3.46 16.14
CA THR A 198 -1.65 -4.00 14.98
C THR A 198 -1.89 -2.92 13.93
N LEU A 199 -2.19 -1.70 14.36
CA LEU A 199 -2.34 -0.55 13.46
C LEU A 199 -1.01 -0.25 12.77
N PHE A 200 0.10 -0.22 13.49
CA PHE A 200 1.42 -0.05 12.89
C PHE A 200 1.70 -1.10 11.81
N ALA A 201 1.44 -2.38 12.08
CA ALA A 201 1.59 -3.44 11.09
C ALA A 201 0.69 -3.21 9.86
N TYR A 202 -0.56 -2.82 10.07
CA TYR A 202 -1.48 -2.45 8.98
C TYR A 202 -0.96 -1.28 8.14
N LEU A 203 -0.48 -0.21 8.78
CA LEU A 203 0.08 0.96 8.09
C LEU A 203 1.32 0.60 7.27
N GLN A 204 2.17 -0.31 7.78
CA GLN A 204 3.29 -0.84 7.00
C GLN A 204 2.81 -1.54 5.73
N THR A 205 1.83 -2.44 5.85
CA THR A 205 1.24 -3.13 4.69
C THR A 205 0.68 -2.14 3.67
N VAL A 206 -0.06 -1.12 4.13
CA VAL A 206 -0.58 -0.05 3.25
C VAL A 206 0.55 0.72 2.60
N SER A 207 1.58 1.11 3.35
CA SER A 207 2.73 1.86 2.84
C SER A 207 3.49 1.07 1.76
N TYR A 208 3.68 -0.24 1.95
CA TYR A 208 4.27 -1.11 0.93
C TYR A 208 3.36 -1.27 -0.30
N GLY A 209 2.06 -1.43 -0.11
CA GLY A 209 1.08 -1.48 -1.20
C GLY A 209 1.10 -0.21 -2.05
N LEU A 210 1.08 0.96 -1.41
CA LEU A 210 1.14 2.27 -2.08
C LEU A 210 2.45 2.46 -2.87
N ARG A 211 3.60 2.04 -2.31
CA ARG A 211 4.88 2.06 -3.04
C ARG A 211 4.85 1.13 -4.25
N GLY A 212 4.27 -0.06 -4.13
CA GLY A 212 4.09 -0.99 -5.25
C GLY A 212 3.25 -0.39 -6.38
N LEU A 213 2.17 0.32 -6.05
CA LEU A 213 1.34 1.03 -7.04
C LEU A 213 2.13 2.13 -7.77
N SER A 214 2.89 2.95 -7.03
CA SER A 214 3.73 4.01 -7.61
C SER A 214 4.77 3.47 -8.60
N VAL A 215 5.43 2.36 -8.26
CA VAL A 215 6.40 1.71 -9.16
C VAL A 215 5.75 1.25 -10.46
N GLY A 216 4.51 0.77 -10.41
CA GLY A 216 3.76 0.38 -11.61
C GLY A 216 3.37 1.57 -12.50
N ASP A 217 3.08 2.73 -11.92
CA ASP A 217 2.83 3.97 -12.68
C ASP A 217 4.10 4.50 -13.33
N ASP A 218 5.22 4.50 -12.60
CA ASP A 218 6.50 4.99 -13.10
C ASP A 218 7.06 4.08 -14.20
N ALA A 219 6.92 2.76 -14.07
CA ALA A 219 7.28 1.82 -15.12
C ALA A 219 6.48 2.03 -16.42
N ARG A 220 5.18 2.35 -16.30
CA ARG A 220 4.34 2.70 -17.46
C ARG A 220 4.81 3.99 -18.14
N LYS A 221 5.12 5.02 -17.36
CA LYS A 221 5.66 6.28 -17.90
C LYS A 221 6.99 6.06 -18.63
N LEU A 222 7.90 5.29 -18.03
CA LEU A 222 9.18 4.96 -18.65
C LEU A 222 9.01 4.18 -19.96
N ALA A 223 8.09 3.21 -20.00
CA ALA A 223 7.80 2.46 -21.22
C ALA A 223 7.28 3.37 -22.36
N GLU A 224 6.46 4.37 -22.04
CA GLU A 224 5.99 5.34 -23.03
C GLU A 224 7.13 6.25 -23.53
N GLN A 225 8.00 6.70 -22.63
CA GLN A 225 9.19 7.47 -23.00
C GLN A 225 10.12 6.65 -23.94
N ILE A 226 10.34 5.36 -23.65
CA ILE A 226 11.11 4.47 -24.52
C ILE A 226 10.45 4.32 -25.89
N ARG A 227 9.11 4.24 -25.95
CA ARG A 227 8.37 4.19 -27.23
C ARG A 227 8.56 5.44 -28.07
N VAL A 228 8.52 6.62 -27.46
CA VAL A 228 8.80 7.89 -28.13
C VAL A 228 10.23 7.89 -28.68
N LEU A 229 11.22 7.58 -27.82
CA LEU A 229 12.63 7.54 -28.20
C LEU A 229 12.90 6.57 -29.37
N ARG A 230 12.26 5.39 -29.37
CA ARG A 230 12.38 4.43 -30.46
C ARG A 230 11.90 5.01 -31.80
N ARG A 231 10.77 5.73 -31.81
CA ARG A 231 10.26 6.38 -33.03
C ARG A 231 11.25 7.41 -33.57
N GLU A 232 11.83 8.22 -32.70
CA GLU A 232 12.83 9.23 -33.08
C GLU A 232 14.11 8.57 -33.64
N PHE A 233 14.54 7.47 -33.03
CA PHE A 233 15.67 6.69 -33.52
C PHE A 233 15.40 6.10 -34.91
N ASP A 234 14.23 5.49 -35.13
CA ASP A 234 13.85 4.93 -36.43
C ASP A 234 13.82 6.01 -37.53
N GLN A 235 13.30 7.21 -37.22
CA GLN A 235 13.32 8.36 -38.14
C GLN A 235 14.75 8.80 -38.47
N THR A 236 15.63 8.82 -37.47
CA THR A 236 17.05 9.16 -37.64
C THR A 236 17.76 8.14 -38.53
N VAL A 237 17.52 6.84 -38.32
CA VAL A 237 18.07 5.77 -39.17
C VAL A 237 17.58 5.90 -40.62
N GLN A 238 16.30 6.21 -40.85
CA GLN A 238 15.80 6.45 -42.20
C GLN A 238 16.45 7.67 -42.87
N ALA A 239 16.63 8.77 -42.12
CA ALA A 239 17.33 9.94 -42.63
C ALA A 239 18.79 9.63 -43.00
N TYR A 240 19.48 8.87 -42.14
CA TYR A 240 20.84 8.39 -42.40
C TYR A 240 20.91 7.50 -43.65
N GLN A 241 19.99 6.55 -43.81
CA GLN A 241 19.92 5.69 -45.00
C GLN A 241 19.73 6.49 -46.29
N ARG A 242 18.87 7.51 -46.27
CA ARG A 242 18.70 8.44 -47.40
C ARG A 242 20.00 9.19 -47.71
N ALA A 243 20.65 9.76 -46.70
CA ALA A 243 21.92 10.46 -46.87
C ALA A 243 23.02 9.54 -47.43
N ALA A 244 23.13 8.31 -46.92
CA ALA A 244 24.07 7.31 -47.43
C ALA A 244 23.78 6.92 -48.89
N GLY A 245 22.50 6.89 -49.29
CA GLY A 245 22.09 6.70 -50.68
C GLY A 245 22.54 7.86 -51.58
N HIS A 246 22.33 9.11 -51.15
CA HIS A 246 22.81 10.28 -51.88
C HIS A 246 24.34 10.29 -52.04
N LEU A 247 25.08 9.92 -50.99
CA LEU A 247 26.54 9.82 -51.05
C LEU A 247 27.00 8.76 -52.04
N ARG A 248 26.38 7.58 -52.06
CA ARG A 248 26.68 6.53 -53.06
C ARG A 248 26.46 7.01 -54.49
N ASN A 249 25.36 7.74 -54.73
CA ASN A 249 25.08 8.32 -56.04
C ASN A 249 26.13 9.37 -56.42
N ALA A 250 26.55 10.22 -55.49
CA ALA A 250 27.59 11.22 -55.71
C ALA A 250 28.94 10.56 -56.07
N VAL A 251 29.37 9.55 -55.29
CA VAL A 251 30.59 8.78 -55.57
C VAL A 251 30.54 8.16 -56.97
N LYS A 252 29.41 7.55 -57.34
CA LYS A 252 29.22 6.97 -58.68
C LYS A 252 29.37 8.02 -59.78
N ALA A 253 28.77 9.19 -59.63
CA ALA A 253 28.87 10.28 -60.59
C ALA A 253 30.32 10.77 -60.76
N PHE A 254 31.08 10.88 -59.66
CA PHE A 254 32.51 11.20 -59.74
C PHE A 254 33.31 10.16 -60.53
N THR A 255 33.06 8.86 -60.30
CA THR A 255 33.74 7.78 -61.06
C THR A 255 33.41 7.82 -62.56
N GLU A 256 32.15 8.13 -62.92
CA GLU A 256 31.73 8.29 -64.32
C GLU A 256 32.45 9.47 -65.00
N VAL A 257 32.59 10.60 -64.29
CA VAL A 257 33.35 11.78 -64.78
C VAL A 257 34.83 11.45 -64.95
N ASP A 258 35.44 10.76 -64.01
CA ASP A 258 36.86 10.36 -64.06
C ASP A 258 37.14 9.49 -65.29
N THR A 259 36.27 8.49 -65.52
CA THR A 259 36.34 7.62 -66.71
C THR A 259 36.17 8.41 -68.01
N ALA A 260 35.30 9.43 -68.04
CA ALA A 260 35.10 10.28 -69.21
C ALA A 260 36.30 11.21 -69.47
N LEU A 261 36.93 11.72 -68.40
CA LEU A 261 38.16 12.50 -68.47
C LEU A 261 39.31 11.68 -69.03
N GLU A 262 39.52 10.45 -68.56
CA GLU A 262 40.53 9.53 -69.10
C GLU A 262 40.36 9.29 -70.60
N ARG A 263 39.11 9.02 -71.04
CA ARG A 263 38.80 8.84 -72.47
C ARG A 263 39.07 10.10 -73.29
N SER A 264 38.70 11.25 -72.75
CA SER A 264 38.91 12.55 -73.41
C SER A 264 40.40 12.86 -73.53
N GLY A 265 41.18 12.64 -72.46
CA GLY A 265 42.63 12.77 -72.49
C GLY A 265 43.29 11.85 -73.52
N ALA A 266 42.88 10.58 -73.55
CA ALA A 266 43.38 9.61 -74.54
C ALA A 266 42.97 9.93 -75.99
N ALA A 267 41.88 10.68 -76.20
CA ALA A 267 41.48 11.17 -77.52
C ALA A 267 42.29 12.41 -77.93
N VAL A 268 42.55 13.33 -76.99
CA VAL A 268 43.41 14.51 -77.21
C VAL A 268 44.83 14.09 -77.55
N SER A 269 45.44 13.17 -76.80
CA SER A 269 46.80 12.69 -77.11
C SER A 269 46.93 12.05 -78.49
N ARG A 270 45.86 11.42 -79.00
CA ARG A 270 45.82 10.85 -80.36
C ARG A 270 45.71 11.89 -81.48
N LEU A 271 45.31 13.12 -81.16
CA LEU A 271 45.24 14.23 -82.11
C LEU A 271 46.56 15.02 -82.17
N GLU A 272 47.44 14.83 -81.19
CA GLU A 272 48.75 15.49 -81.09
C GLU A 272 49.91 14.66 -81.69
N GLU A 273 49.66 13.39 -82.04
CA GLU A 273 50.54 12.52 -82.84
C GLU A 273 50.26 12.62 -84.35
#